data_AF-A0A933FAA8-F1
#
_entry.id   AF-A0A933FAA8-F1
#
_cell.length_a   1.000
_cell.length_b   1.000
_cell.length_c   1.000
_cell.angle_alpha   90.00
_cell.angle_beta   90.00
_cell.angle_gamma   90.00
#
_symmetry.space_group_name_H-M   'P 1'
#
loop_
_entity.id
_entity.type
_entity.pdbx_description
1 polymer ?
#
loop_
_entity_poly.entity_id
_entity_poly.type
_entity_poly.pdbx_seq_one_letter_code
_entity_poly.pdbx_strand_id
1 'polypeptide(L)'
;MTRIFLLSPASATGRRARLLFSERATFPLAQRLRTPDGVELGAVFSFLSGLYFRGKLAYATAFATPPPDVPGVLVITPSRGLLLPESRVMLADLGEFATVPVDLRDARYRLPFE
;
A
#
# COMPACT_ATOMS: atom_id res chain seq x y z
N MET A 1 5.42 26.62 2.00
CA MET A 1 6.42 25.59 1.63
C MET A 1 5.70 24.37 1.08
N THR A 2 6.19 23.81 -0.01
CA THR A 2 5.67 22.58 -0.58
C THR A 2 5.99 21.38 0.31
N ARG A 3 5.00 20.52 0.58
CA ARG A 3 5.16 19.29 1.37
C ARG A 3 4.43 18.14 0.70
N ILE A 4 5.18 17.11 0.34
CA ILE A 4 4.69 15.87 -0.25
C ILE A 4 5.13 14.73 0.67
N PHE A 5 4.24 13.78 0.92
CA PHE A 5 4.50 12.62 1.78
C PHE A 5 4.68 11.36 0.97
N LEU A 6 5.74 10.60 1.29
CA LEU A 6 5.95 9.24 0.80
C LEU A 6 5.67 8.26 1.95
N LEU A 7 4.65 7.43 1.78
CA LEU A 7 4.27 6.43 2.77
C LEU A 7 4.96 5.10 2.45
N SER A 8 5.65 4.54 3.43
CA SER A 8 6.23 3.20 3.30
C SER A 8 5.16 2.11 3.16
N PRO A 9 5.47 0.99 2.45
CA PRO A 9 4.50 -0.05 2.18
C PRO A 9 4.00 -0.77 3.44
N ALA A 10 2.85 -1.41 3.32
CA ALA A 10 2.43 -2.47 4.24
C ALA A 10 2.83 -3.84 3.68
N SER A 11 3.18 -4.78 4.57
CA SER A 11 3.54 -6.15 4.16
C SER A 11 2.31 -6.92 3.64
N ALA A 12 2.40 -7.40 2.41
CA ALA A 12 1.40 -8.27 1.77
C ALA A 12 1.59 -9.78 2.08
N THR A 13 2.55 -10.15 2.94
CA THR A 13 2.83 -11.55 3.33
C THR A 13 2.39 -11.90 4.76
N GLY A 14 2.01 -10.89 5.55
CA GLY A 14 1.64 -11.04 6.96
C GLY A 14 0.30 -11.74 7.21
N ARG A 15 0.00 -12.00 8.49
CA ARG A 15 -1.21 -12.72 8.92
C ARG A 15 -2.51 -12.10 8.39
N ARG A 16 -2.60 -10.77 8.35
CA ARG A 16 -3.77 -10.05 7.83
C ARG A 16 -3.90 -10.18 6.31
N ALA A 17 -2.79 -10.20 5.56
CA ALA A 17 -2.85 -10.44 4.12
C ALA A 17 -3.43 -11.82 3.80
N ARG A 18 -3.07 -12.85 4.57
CA ARG A 18 -3.63 -14.21 4.41
C ARG A 18 -5.17 -14.25 4.51
N LEU A 19 -5.78 -13.34 5.29
CA LEU A 19 -7.24 -13.24 5.36
C LEU A 19 -7.84 -12.74 4.03
N LEU A 20 -7.16 -11.82 3.34
CA LEU A 20 -7.63 -11.31 2.03
C LEU A 20 -7.52 -12.37 0.94
N PHE A 21 -6.46 -13.19 0.96
CA PHE A 21 -6.27 -14.32 0.04
C PHE A 21 -7.19 -15.51 0.30
N SER A 22 -7.79 -15.61 1.49
CA SER A 22 -8.70 -16.73 1.81
C SER A 22 -10.02 -16.58 1.07
N GLU A 23 -10.34 -17.48 0.15
CA GLU A 23 -11.62 -17.52 -0.59
C GLU A 23 -12.85 -17.52 0.34
N ARG A 24 -12.70 -18.04 1.57
CA ARG A 24 -13.76 -18.08 2.59
C ARG A 24 -14.02 -16.73 3.27
N ALA A 25 -13.18 -15.72 3.06
CA ALA A 25 -13.37 -14.41 3.64
C ALA A 25 -14.55 -13.68 2.97
N THR A 26 -15.56 -13.35 3.77
CA THR A 26 -16.82 -12.73 3.34
C THR A 26 -16.97 -11.27 3.77
N PHE A 27 -15.97 -10.68 4.43
CA PHE A 27 -16.04 -9.27 4.79
C PHE A 27 -15.88 -8.37 3.55
N PRO A 28 -16.49 -7.17 3.53
CA PRO A 28 -16.62 -6.37 2.31
C PRO A 28 -15.32 -6.09 1.56
N LEU A 29 -14.23 -5.81 2.29
CA LEU A 29 -12.92 -5.54 1.69
C LEU A 29 -12.38 -6.75 0.90
N ALA A 30 -12.48 -7.96 1.45
CA ALA A 30 -12.01 -9.17 0.77
C ALA A 30 -12.86 -9.52 -0.45
N GLN A 31 -14.19 -9.32 -0.36
CA GLN A 31 -15.08 -9.55 -1.49
C GLN A 31 -14.80 -8.58 -2.63
N ARG A 32 -14.67 -7.28 -2.35
CA ARG A 32 -14.38 -6.26 -3.36
C ARG A 32 -13.02 -6.41 -4.02
N LEU A 33 -11.99 -6.90 -3.30
CA LEU A 33 -10.70 -7.21 -3.89
C LEU A 33 -10.77 -8.27 -5.01
N ARG A 34 -11.81 -9.10 -5.01
CA ARG A 34 -12.02 -10.15 -6.02
C ARG A 34 -12.86 -9.68 -7.21
N THR A 35 -13.41 -8.46 -7.16
CA THR A 35 -14.17 -7.90 -8.27
C THR A 35 -13.29 -6.98 -9.11
N PRO A 36 -13.66 -6.72 -10.39
CA PRO A 36 -12.95 -5.76 -11.23
C PRO A 36 -12.92 -4.33 -10.66
N ASP A 37 -13.89 -3.96 -9.81
CA ASP A 37 -13.92 -2.64 -9.16
C ASP A 37 -12.77 -2.43 -8.17
N GLY A 38 -12.25 -3.52 -7.59
CA GLY A 38 -11.18 -3.51 -6.61
C GLY A 38 -11.45 -2.62 -5.39
N VAL A 39 -10.37 -2.22 -4.74
CA VAL A 39 -10.39 -1.32 -3.58
C VAL A 39 -9.20 -0.38 -3.61
N GLU A 40 -9.31 0.74 -2.90
CA GLU A 40 -8.21 1.70 -2.79
C GLU A 40 -7.03 1.10 -2.02
N LEU A 41 -5.83 1.31 -2.53
CA LEU A 41 -4.57 0.89 -1.91
C LEU A 41 -4.49 1.30 -0.44
N GLY A 42 -4.91 2.53 -0.13
CA GLY A 42 -4.93 3.07 1.22
C GLY A 42 -5.81 2.27 2.17
N ALA A 43 -6.95 1.76 1.70
CA ALA A 43 -7.84 0.90 2.48
C ALA A 43 -7.22 -0.49 2.72
N VAL A 44 -6.59 -1.07 1.70
CA VAL A 44 -5.89 -2.37 1.81
C VAL A 44 -4.74 -2.27 2.80
N PHE A 45 -3.86 -1.27 2.65
CA PHE A 45 -2.71 -1.12 3.54
C PHE A 45 -3.13 -0.73 4.97
N SER A 46 -4.21 0.04 5.12
CA SER A 46 -4.85 0.28 6.43
C SER A 46 -5.36 -1.01 7.07
N PHE A 47 -5.90 -1.95 6.28
CA PHE A 47 -6.28 -3.27 6.80
C PHE A 47 -5.05 -4.08 7.23
N LEU A 48 -4.02 -4.16 6.38
CA LEU A 48 -2.80 -4.94 6.61
C LEU A 48 -1.98 -4.47 7.81
N SER A 49 -1.87 -3.16 8.01
CA SER A 49 -1.02 -2.56 9.05
C SER A 49 -1.81 -1.86 10.16
N GLY A 50 -3.14 -1.73 10.02
CA GLY A 50 -4.02 -1.21 11.08
C GLY A 50 -3.77 0.26 11.36
N LEU A 51 -3.74 0.62 12.65
CA LEU A 51 -3.52 2.00 13.09
C LEU A 51 -2.21 2.60 12.58
N TYR A 52 -1.17 1.78 12.36
CA TYR A 52 0.11 2.26 11.89
C TYR A 52 0.03 2.91 10.49
N PHE A 53 -0.59 2.22 9.52
CA PHE A 53 -0.76 2.79 8.19
C PHE A 53 -1.89 3.82 8.16
N ARG A 54 -2.99 3.57 8.88
CA ARG A 54 -4.11 4.53 8.97
C ARG A 54 -3.64 5.88 9.53
N GLY A 55 -2.81 5.89 10.56
CA GLY A 55 -2.26 7.11 11.14
C GLY A 55 -1.33 7.86 10.18
N LYS A 56 -0.45 7.14 9.47
CA LYS A 56 0.40 7.73 8.42
C LYS A 56 -0.42 8.39 7.32
N LEU A 57 -1.43 7.68 6.81
CA LEU A 57 -2.30 8.20 5.75
C LEU A 57 -3.07 9.42 6.23
N ALA A 58 -3.70 9.35 7.42
CA ALA A 58 -4.44 10.48 7.98
C ALA A 58 -3.56 11.72 8.18
N TYR A 59 -2.36 11.55 8.72
CA TYR A 59 -1.41 12.64 8.89
C TYR A 59 -0.98 13.23 7.53
N ALA A 60 -0.57 12.38 6.59
CA ALA A 60 -0.13 12.82 5.28
C ALA A 60 -1.22 13.59 4.53
N THR A 61 -2.46 13.09 4.54
CA THR A 61 -3.61 13.76 3.93
C THR A 61 -3.89 15.12 4.58
N ALA A 62 -3.81 15.22 5.90
CA ALA A 62 -4.11 16.47 6.62
C ALA A 62 -3.03 17.55 6.43
N PHE A 63 -1.76 17.16 6.27
CA PHE A 63 -0.64 18.10 6.31
C PHE A 63 0.09 18.26 4.97
N ALA A 64 -0.29 17.51 3.93
CA ALA A 64 0.26 17.71 2.59
C ALA A 64 -0.07 19.13 2.08
N THR A 65 0.92 19.74 1.43
CA THR A 65 0.78 21.03 0.75
C THR A 65 1.49 20.95 -0.60
N PRO A 66 0.97 20.17 -1.56
CA PRO A 66 1.58 20.04 -2.87
C PRO A 66 1.34 21.31 -3.71
N PRO A 67 2.12 21.53 -4.79
CA PRO A 67 1.74 22.45 -5.85
C PRO A 67 0.44 22.00 -6.53
N PRO A 68 -0.24 22.90 -7.29
CA PRO A 68 -1.37 22.51 -8.13
C PRO A 68 -1.03 21.31 -9.03
N ASP A 69 -2.01 20.43 -9.21
CA ASP A 69 -1.93 19.24 -10.07
C ASP A 69 -0.86 18.20 -9.71
N VAL A 70 -0.22 18.33 -8.55
CA VAL A 70 0.75 17.36 -8.02
C VAL A 70 0.14 16.60 -6.83
N PRO A 71 0.24 15.26 -6.78
CA PRO A 71 -0.21 14.50 -5.61
C PRO A 71 0.57 14.87 -4.34
N GLY A 72 -0.16 15.15 -3.26
CA GLY A 72 0.43 15.44 -1.95
C GLY A 72 0.86 14.20 -1.16
N VAL A 73 0.33 13.04 -1.51
CA VAL A 73 0.57 11.76 -0.83
C VAL A 73 0.78 10.67 -1.87
N LEU A 74 1.88 9.93 -1.73
CA LEU A 74 2.20 8.77 -2.54
C LEU A 74 2.55 7.60 -1.62
N VAL A 75 2.19 6.39 -2.02
CA VAL A 75 2.49 5.16 -1.32
C VAL A 75 3.55 4.41 -2.11
N ILE A 76 4.66 4.09 -1.45
CA ILE A 76 5.66 3.18 -1.98
C ILE A 76 5.05 1.77 -1.95
N THR A 77 5.01 1.10 -3.09
CA THR A 77 4.55 -0.29 -3.22
C THR A 77 5.72 -1.24 -3.47
N PRO A 78 5.63 -2.51 -3.06
CA PRO A 78 6.75 -3.44 -3.20
C PRO A 78 7.18 -3.67 -4.65
N SER A 79 6.26 -3.70 -5.62
CA SER A 79 6.56 -4.07 -7.02
C SER A 79 6.25 -2.99 -8.06
N ARG A 80 5.39 -2.00 -7.77
CA ARG A 80 4.90 -1.02 -8.77
C ARG A 80 5.40 0.41 -8.55
N GLY A 81 6.36 0.61 -7.65
CA GLY A 81 6.88 1.94 -7.34
C GLY A 81 5.86 2.78 -6.57
N LEU A 82 5.69 4.04 -6.96
CA LEU A 82 4.82 4.99 -6.27
C LEU A 82 3.40 4.96 -6.85
N LEU A 83 2.42 4.68 -5.99
CA LEU A 83 0.99 4.75 -6.32
C LEU A 83 0.26 5.76 -5.45
N LEU A 84 -0.91 6.21 -5.90
CA LEU A 84 -1.80 7.04 -5.08
C LEU A 84 -2.49 6.16 -4.02
N PRO A 85 -2.80 6.68 -2.82
CA PRO A 85 -3.65 5.98 -1.87
C PRO A 85 -4.99 5.53 -2.47
N GLU A 86 -5.53 6.29 -3.42
CA GLU A 86 -6.80 6.06 -4.10
C GLU A 86 -6.69 5.09 -5.29
N SER A 87 -5.47 4.69 -5.67
CA SER A 87 -5.26 3.72 -6.76
C SER A 87 -6.02 2.42 -6.47
N ARG A 88 -6.80 1.96 -7.44
CA ARG A 88 -7.57 0.71 -7.34
C ARG A 88 -6.63 -0.47 -7.48
N VAL A 89 -6.72 -1.38 -6.53
CA VAL A 89 -6.00 -2.65 -6.50
C VAL A 89 -6.97 -3.82 -6.32
N MET A 90 -6.61 -4.94 -6.91
CA MET A 90 -7.30 -6.22 -6.91
C MET A 90 -6.46 -7.25 -6.15
N LEU A 91 -7.04 -8.43 -5.91
CA LEU A 91 -6.36 -9.52 -5.21
C LEU A 91 -5.07 -9.97 -5.93
N ALA A 92 -5.05 -9.93 -7.27
CA ALA A 92 -3.88 -10.26 -8.07
C ALA A 92 -2.70 -9.29 -7.80
N ASP A 93 -2.99 -7.98 -7.69
CA ASP A 93 -1.98 -6.97 -7.38
C ASP A 93 -1.38 -7.20 -5.99
N LEU A 94 -2.21 -7.63 -5.03
CA LEU A 94 -1.73 -7.98 -3.70
C LEU A 94 -0.84 -9.23 -3.73
N GLY A 95 -1.15 -10.19 -4.61
CA GLY A 95 -0.30 -11.35 -4.88
C GLY A 95 1.07 -10.94 -5.41
N GLU A 96 1.11 -10.00 -6.37
CA GLU A 96 2.35 -9.41 -6.88
C GLU A 96 3.14 -8.68 -5.79
N PHE A 97 2.48 -7.87 -4.94
CA PHE A 97 3.13 -7.20 -3.81
C PHE A 97 3.76 -8.21 -2.83
N ALA A 98 3.17 -9.39 -2.70
CA ALA A 98 3.67 -10.44 -1.83
C ALA A 98 4.94 -11.14 -2.38
N THR A 99 5.24 -11.03 -3.68
CA THR A 99 6.44 -11.65 -4.26
C THR A 99 7.70 -10.82 -4.06
N VAL A 100 7.58 -9.53 -3.75
CA VAL A 100 8.74 -8.66 -3.47
C VAL A 100 8.93 -8.54 -1.95
N PRO A 101 10.02 -9.11 -1.40
CA PRO A 101 10.30 -8.96 0.02
C PRO A 101 10.61 -7.49 0.34
N VAL A 102 10.01 -6.97 1.41
CA VAL A 102 10.37 -5.70 2.02
C VAL A 102 11.16 -6.02 3.29
N ASP A 103 12.47 -6.25 3.13
CA ASP A 103 13.39 -6.64 4.21
C ASP A 103 14.60 -5.71 4.21
N LEU A 104 14.96 -5.17 5.39
CA LEU A 104 16.14 -4.33 5.57
C LEU A 104 17.44 -5.03 5.18
N ARG A 105 17.44 -6.37 5.16
CA ARG A 105 18.60 -7.21 4.80
C ARG A 105 18.69 -7.49 3.30
N ASP A 106 17.72 -7.07 2.50
CA ASP A 106 17.74 -7.32 1.05
C ASP A 106 18.91 -6.58 0.40
N ALA A 107 19.88 -7.36 -0.09
CA ALA A 107 21.09 -6.84 -0.70
C ALA A 107 20.81 -5.96 -1.91
N ARG A 108 19.70 -6.18 -2.63
CA ARG A 108 19.35 -5.44 -3.84
C ARG A 108 19.13 -3.95 -3.57
N TYR A 109 18.81 -3.57 -2.34
CA TYR A 109 18.67 -2.17 -1.94
C TYR A 109 20.01 -1.46 -1.74
N ARG A 110 21.09 -2.21 -1.47
CA ARG A 110 22.45 -1.67 -1.27
C ARG A 110 23.39 -1.88 -2.44
N LEU A 111 23.14 -2.87 -3.32
CA LEU A 111 23.98 -3.15 -4.48
C LEU A 111 24.29 -1.94 -5.37
N PRO A 112 23.35 -1.00 -5.65
CA PRO A 112 23.67 0.20 -6.42
C PRO A 112 24.61 1.19 -5.72
N PHE A 113 24.88 0.98 -4.43
CA PHE A 113 25.69 1.82 -3.55
C PHE A 113 26.96 1.13 -3.03
N GLU A 114 27.19 -0.13 -3.41
CA GLU A 114 28.40 -0.93 -3.13
C GLU A 114 29.27 -1.02 -4.38
#